data_AF-A0A8K0DP60-F1
#
_entry.id   AF-A0A8K0DP60-F1
#
_cell.length_a   1.000
_cell.length_b   1.000
_cell.length_c   1.000
_cell.angle_alpha   90.00
_cell.angle_beta   90.00
_cell.angle_gamma   90.00
#
_symmetry.space_group_name_H-M   'P 1'
#
loop_
_entity.id
_entity.type
_entity.pdbx_description
1 polymer ?
#
loop_
_entity_poly.entity_id
_entity_poly.type
_entity_poly.pdbx_seq_one_letter_code
_entity_poly.pdbx_strand_id
1 'polypeptide(L)'
;MVTLMVATSTDPASINPANELLAMPGWQAGPPFQNMKCFSNEGVRVVVHSESIVKEDDLDSRWEEATGEVVDEVIFFSKHTAVSNRPALTVHPIGVPHLREGEVPPQGGKPGWAAPPSPRIGPWLRLLKKIAESHNLVPEFEITLEGTHHGPVTSKPTMFLEIGSTEDYWKRQDAAQVMALLVWEGLGLGGGAAVGTWSRENDKNRVLLGIGGGHYAPRHMDIVLKDGVWVGHLLSGYSIPMEDPVQSKEGNTKVINGTWRQAIKAAFEATRLAFPGGEIIAHLDQKSFKSWQKNAIIGFLGEQNIKVGKPNDFF
;
A
#
# COMPACT_ATOMS: atom_id res chain seq x y z
N MET A 1 -8.36 5.44 -19.72
CA MET A 1 -7.43 5.00 -18.66
C MET A 1 -8.04 3.79 -18.01
N VAL A 2 -7.23 2.86 -17.51
CA VAL A 2 -7.69 1.62 -16.91
C VAL A 2 -7.05 1.36 -15.54
N THR A 3 -7.80 0.71 -14.66
CA THR A 3 -7.26 0.11 -13.43
C THR A 3 -6.95 -1.36 -13.70
N LEU A 4 -5.73 -1.78 -13.37
CA LEU A 4 -5.33 -3.19 -13.45
C LEU A 4 -5.51 -3.86 -12.08
N MET A 5 -6.39 -4.86 -12.01
CA MET A 5 -6.45 -5.83 -10.93
C MET A 5 -5.54 -7.01 -11.29
N VAL A 6 -4.57 -7.32 -10.44
CA VAL A 6 -3.54 -8.33 -10.73
C VAL A 6 -3.66 -9.48 -9.75
N ALA A 7 -3.65 -10.71 -10.28
CA ALA A 7 -3.66 -11.92 -9.48
C ALA A 7 -2.74 -13.00 -10.05
N THR A 8 -2.26 -13.91 -9.19
CA THR A 8 -1.49 -15.08 -9.58
C THR A 8 -2.24 -16.37 -9.28
N SER A 9 -2.21 -17.32 -10.22
CA SER A 9 -2.82 -18.64 -10.04
C SER A 9 -2.08 -19.53 -9.03
N THR A 10 -0.89 -19.12 -8.56
CA THR A 10 -0.08 -19.88 -7.59
C THR A 10 -0.39 -19.56 -6.14
N ASP A 11 -1.25 -18.57 -5.89
CA ASP A 11 -1.60 -18.09 -4.56
C ASP A 11 -3.12 -18.14 -4.35
N PRO A 12 -3.64 -18.98 -3.43
CA PRO A 12 -5.07 -19.04 -3.13
C PRO A 12 -5.67 -17.69 -2.70
N ALA A 13 -4.94 -16.89 -1.92
CA ALA A 13 -5.41 -15.57 -1.48
C ALA A 13 -5.42 -14.54 -2.63
N SER A 14 -4.74 -14.85 -3.74
CA SER A 14 -4.74 -14.03 -4.95
C SER A 14 -5.83 -14.46 -5.93
N ILE A 15 -5.85 -15.76 -6.27
CA ILE A 15 -6.74 -16.28 -7.31
C ILE A 15 -8.20 -16.41 -6.84
N ASN A 16 -8.44 -16.70 -5.56
CA ASN A 16 -9.82 -16.87 -5.08
C ASN A 16 -10.61 -15.54 -5.12
N PRO A 17 -10.09 -14.40 -4.60
CA PRO A 17 -10.77 -13.12 -4.77
C PRO A 17 -10.93 -12.71 -6.24
N ALA A 18 -9.93 -12.97 -7.08
CA ALA A 18 -10.02 -12.69 -8.51
C ALA A 18 -11.16 -13.50 -9.18
N ASN A 19 -11.32 -14.77 -8.84
CA ASN A 19 -12.40 -15.61 -9.35
C ASN A 19 -13.77 -15.14 -8.86
N GLU A 20 -13.91 -14.79 -7.57
CA GLU A 20 -15.16 -14.25 -7.02
C GLU A 20 -15.51 -12.90 -7.67
N LEU A 21 -14.52 -12.05 -7.95
CA LEU A 21 -14.72 -10.80 -8.70
C LEU A 21 -15.18 -11.08 -10.14
N LEU A 22 -14.52 -12.00 -10.84
CA LEU A 22 -14.84 -12.41 -12.21
C LEU A 22 -16.21 -13.10 -12.34
N ALA A 23 -16.74 -13.67 -11.25
CA ALA A 23 -18.08 -14.24 -11.20
C ALA A 23 -19.19 -13.17 -11.14
N MET A 24 -18.84 -11.91 -10.86
CA MET A 24 -19.79 -10.79 -10.89
C MET A 24 -20.15 -10.40 -12.34
N PRO A 25 -21.25 -9.67 -12.58
CA PRO A 25 -21.67 -9.31 -13.94
C PRO A 25 -20.67 -8.40 -14.67
N GLY A 26 -20.69 -8.40 -16.00
CA GLY A 26 -20.01 -7.41 -16.84
C GLY A 26 -18.60 -7.79 -17.32
N TRP A 27 -18.06 -8.94 -16.93
CA TRP A 27 -16.76 -9.40 -17.42
C TRP A 27 -16.85 -10.05 -18.80
N GLN A 28 -15.90 -9.68 -19.65
CA GLN A 28 -15.65 -10.29 -20.95
C GLN A 28 -14.16 -10.59 -21.13
N ALA A 29 -13.80 -11.35 -22.17
CA ALA A 29 -12.40 -11.56 -22.52
C ALA A 29 -11.71 -10.21 -22.79
N GLY A 30 -10.55 -10.00 -22.15
CA GLY A 30 -9.72 -8.82 -22.31
C GLY A 30 -8.74 -8.93 -23.47
N PRO A 31 -7.96 -7.87 -23.74
CA PRO A 31 -6.96 -7.89 -24.79
C PRO A 31 -5.88 -8.95 -24.52
N PRO A 32 -5.27 -9.54 -25.57
CA PRO A 32 -4.09 -10.39 -25.40
C PRO A 32 -2.97 -9.59 -24.74
N PHE A 33 -2.42 -10.13 -23.65
CA PHE A 33 -1.30 -9.52 -22.95
C PHE A 33 -0.33 -10.61 -22.49
N GLN A 34 0.80 -10.70 -23.18
CA GLN A 34 1.82 -11.73 -22.93
C GLN A 34 1.19 -13.14 -22.86
N ASN A 35 1.60 -13.96 -21.89
CA ASN A 35 1.02 -15.28 -21.62
C ASN A 35 -0.01 -15.25 -20.48
N MET A 36 -0.60 -14.08 -20.19
CA MET A 36 -1.52 -13.87 -19.07
C MET A 36 -2.98 -13.92 -19.53
N LYS A 37 -3.88 -14.39 -18.65
CA LYS A 37 -5.32 -14.32 -18.90
C LYS A 37 -5.81 -12.93 -18.54
N CYS A 38 -6.54 -12.30 -19.46
CA CYS A 38 -7.06 -10.96 -19.28
C CYS A 38 -8.57 -10.93 -19.41
N PHE A 39 -9.20 -10.14 -18.55
CA PHE A 39 -10.64 -9.90 -18.56
C PHE A 39 -10.90 -8.40 -18.49
N SER A 40 -12.01 -7.94 -19.04
CA SER A 40 -12.37 -6.53 -19.08
C SER A 40 -13.79 -6.33 -18.55
N ASN A 41 -13.95 -5.27 -17.77
CA ASN A 41 -15.25 -4.73 -17.36
C ASN A 41 -15.09 -3.21 -17.22
N GLU A 42 -15.78 -2.45 -18.08
CA GLU A 42 -15.66 -0.98 -18.14
C GLU A 42 -14.19 -0.49 -18.16
N GLY A 43 -13.79 0.35 -17.18
CA GLY A 43 -12.43 0.85 -16.99
C GLY A 43 -11.50 -0.09 -16.22
N VAL A 44 -11.91 -1.32 -15.92
CA VAL A 44 -11.14 -2.26 -15.10
C VAL A 44 -10.69 -3.46 -15.93
N ARG A 45 -9.45 -3.89 -15.70
CA ARG A 45 -8.87 -5.10 -16.30
C ARG A 45 -8.45 -6.05 -15.19
N VAL A 46 -8.80 -7.32 -15.29
CA VAL A 46 -8.24 -8.36 -14.41
C VAL A 46 -7.18 -9.12 -15.20
N VAL A 47 -5.96 -9.13 -14.69
CA VAL A 47 -4.79 -9.80 -15.29
C VAL A 47 -4.37 -10.94 -14.37
N VAL A 48 -4.43 -12.17 -14.88
CA VAL A 48 -4.05 -13.38 -14.15
C VAL A 48 -2.82 -14.02 -14.77
N HIS A 49 -1.76 -14.14 -13.99
CA HIS A 49 -0.49 -14.78 -14.36
C HIS A 49 -0.20 -16.01 -13.49
N SER A 50 0.89 -16.72 -13.76
CA SER A 50 1.26 -17.97 -13.06
C SER A 50 2.60 -17.88 -12.33
N GLU A 51 3.14 -16.67 -12.16
CA GLU A 51 4.42 -16.42 -11.52
C GLU A 51 4.23 -15.78 -10.14
N SER A 52 5.33 -15.57 -9.41
CA SER A 52 5.30 -14.84 -8.14
C SER A 52 4.91 -13.37 -8.37
N ILE A 53 3.88 -12.90 -7.66
CA ILE A 53 3.30 -11.56 -7.84
C ILE A 53 4.32 -10.42 -7.62
N VAL A 54 5.27 -10.61 -6.70
CA VAL A 54 6.31 -9.62 -6.41
C VAL A 54 7.40 -9.54 -7.48
N LYS A 55 7.35 -10.40 -8.50
CA LYS A 55 8.26 -10.37 -9.67
C LYS A 55 7.65 -9.68 -10.88
N GLU A 56 6.40 -9.22 -10.81
CA GLU A 56 5.72 -8.52 -11.89
C GLU A 56 6.13 -7.05 -11.98
N ASP A 57 7.44 -6.80 -12.05
CA ASP A 57 7.99 -5.45 -12.22
C ASP A 57 7.46 -4.82 -13.51
N ASP A 58 7.20 -3.51 -13.42
CA ASP A 58 6.80 -2.62 -14.51
C ASP A 58 5.58 -3.11 -15.29
N LEU A 59 4.67 -3.85 -14.64
CA LEU A 59 3.46 -4.42 -15.27
C LEU A 59 2.59 -3.34 -15.91
N ASP A 60 2.46 -2.18 -15.26
CA ASP A 60 1.81 -0.98 -15.78
C ASP A 60 2.42 -0.53 -17.11
N SER A 61 3.74 -0.38 -17.17
CA SER A 61 4.44 0.08 -18.38
C SER A 61 4.35 -0.95 -19.50
N ARG A 62 4.53 -2.24 -19.17
CA ARG A 62 4.39 -3.34 -20.12
C ARG A 62 2.97 -3.40 -20.69
N TRP A 63 1.95 -3.17 -19.86
CA TRP A 63 0.55 -3.11 -20.30
C TRP A 63 0.31 -1.97 -21.28
N GLU A 64 0.76 -0.75 -20.93
CA GLU A 64 0.62 0.42 -21.81
C GLU A 64 1.29 0.19 -23.17
N GLU A 65 2.49 -0.39 -23.19
CA GLU A 65 3.22 -0.70 -24.43
C GLU A 65 2.48 -1.75 -25.28
N ALA A 66 1.99 -2.82 -24.66
CA ALA A 66 1.39 -3.94 -25.38
C ALA A 66 -0.03 -3.65 -25.89
N THR A 67 -0.80 -2.85 -25.15
CA THR A 67 -2.25 -2.66 -25.41
C THR A 67 -2.60 -1.26 -25.91
N GLY A 68 -1.74 -0.27 -25.66
CA GLY A 68 -2.06 1.15 -25.87
C GLY A 68 -3.04 1.74 -24.86
N GLU A 69 -3.53 0.97 -23.87
CA GLU A 69 -4.40 1.48 -22.82
C GLU A 69 -3.56 2.12 -21.70
N VAL A 70 -3.78 3.41 -21.44
CA VAL A 70 -3.11 4.13 -20.34
C VAL A 70 -3.57 3.57 -18.99
N VAL A 71 -2.62 3.18 -18.14
CA VAL A 71 -2.88 2.66 -16.79
C VAL A 71 -2.95 3.83 -15.80
N ASP A 72 -4.01 3.85 -14.99
CA ASP A 72 -4.21 4.84 -13.93
C ASP A 72 -3.78 4.29 -12.56
N GLU A 73 -3.96 3.00 -12.34
CA GLU A 73 -3.76 2.34 -11.05
C GLU A 73 -3.52 0.84 -11.22
N VAL A 74 -2.72 0.24 -10.33
CA VAL A 74 -2.51 -1.21 -10.23
C VAL A 74 -2.84 -1.70 -8.82
N ILE A 75 -3.69 -2.70 -8.70
CA ILE A 75 -4.10 -3.27 -7.41
C ILE A 75 -3.85 -4.77 -7.44
N PHE A 76 -3.13 -5.27 -6.45
CA PHE A 76 -2.74 -6.67 -6.37
C PHE A 76 -3.57 -7.40 -5.32
N PHE A 77 -4.08 -8.58 -5.67
CA PHE A 77 -4.52 -9.56 -4.66
C PHE A 77 -3.36 -10.47 -4.30
N SER A 78 -3.12 -10.72 -3.02
CA SER A 78 -1.97 -11.51 -2.56
C SER A 78 -2.25 -12.16 -1.21
N LYS A 79 -1.44 -13.13 -0.82
CA LYS A 79 -1.41 -13.65 0.55
C LYS A 79 -0.57 -12.75 1.45
N HIS A 80 -1.08 -12.59 2.66
CA HIS A 80 -0.29 -12.15 3.80
C HIS A 80 0.21 -13.36 4.59
N THR A 81 1.44 -13.29 5.09
CA THR A 81 2.03 -14.30 6.00
C THR A 81 2.49 -13.64 7.30
N ALA A 82 2.09 -14.22 8.43
CA ALA A 82 2.47 -13.70 9.74
C ALA A 82 2.78 -14.82 10.73
N VAL A 83 3.87 -14.66 11.49
CA VAL A 83 4.27 -15.61 12.55
C VAL A 83 3.19 -15.79 13.63
N SER A 84 2.35 -14.79 13.83
CA SER A 84 1.24 -14.86 14.80
C SER A 84 0.13 -15.83 14.38
N ASN A 85 0.08 -16.23 13.09
CA ASN A 85 -1.00 -17.00 12.46
C ASN A 85 -2.40 -16.42 12.67
N ARG A 86 -2.51 -15.14 13.04
CA ARG A 86 -3.81 -14.48 13.23
C ARG A 86 -4.43 -14.17 11.87
N PRO A 87 -5.71 -14.48 11.65
CA PRO A 87 -6.40 -14.10 10.43
C PRO A 87 -6.49 -12.58 10.30
N ALA A 88 -6.19 -12.08 9.10
CA ALA A 88 -6.24 -10.65 8.81
C ALA A 88 -6.65 -10.41 7.37
N LEU A 89 -7.39 -9.34 7.13
CA LEU A 89 -7.60 -8.76 5.80
C LEU A 89 -6.88 -7.42 5.79
N THR A 90 -5.91 -7.27 4.90
CA THR A 90 -4.98 -6.14 4.97
C THR A 90 -4.94 -5.33 3.69
N VAL A 91 -4.55 -4.07 3.84
CA VAL A 91 -4.30 -3.14 2.74
C VAL A 91 -2.97 -2.45 3.00
N HIS A 92 -2.10 -2.37 2.01
CA HIS A 92 -0.85 -1.64 2.20
C HIS A 92 -0.23 -1.07 0.92
N PRO A 93 0.54 0.02 1.06
CA PRO A 93 1.41 0.50 -0.01
C PRO A 93 2.66 -0.39 -0.14
N ILE A 94 3.30 -0.37 -1.30
CA ILE A 94 4.50 -1.18 -1.58
C ILE A 94 5.76 -0.35 -1.74
N GLY A 95 6.91 -0.97 -1.49
CA GLY A 95 8.21 -0.33 -1.64
C GLY A 95 9.30 -0.95 -0.76
N VAL A 96 10.55 -0.69 -1.11
CA VAL A 96 11.73 -1.10 -0.35
C VAL A 96 12.61 0.11 -0.02
N PRO A 97 12.08 1.09 0.73
CA PRO A 97 12.69 2.41 0.89
C PRO A 97 13.98 2.38 1.74
N HIS A 98 14.15 1.35 2.56
CA HIS A 98 15.19 1.26 3.58
C HIS A 98 16.48 0.55 3.15
N LEU A 99 16.48 -0.19 2.04
CA LEU A 99 17.68 -0.88 1.59
C LEU A 99 18.66 0.09 0.92
N ARG A 100 19.95 -0.21 1.02
CA ARG A 100 21.03 0.55 0.36
C ARG A 100 21.13 0.18 -1.11
N GLU A 101 21.62 1.11 -1.92
CA GLU A 101 21.97 0.81 -3.31
C GLU A 101 22.92 -0.39 -3.39
N GLY A 102 22.63 -1.33 -4.29
CA GLY A 102 23.37 -2.59 -4.44
C GLY A 102 22.88 -3.76 -3.58
N GLU A 103 22.02 -3.53 -2.59
CA GLU A 103 21.35 -4.63 -1.88
C GLU A 103 20.25 -5.26 -2.74
N VAL A 104 19.98 -6.55 -2.56
CA VAL A 104 18.93 -7.26 -3.30
C VAL A 104 17.72 -7.45 -2.39
N PRO A 105 16.56 -6.84 -2.70
CA PRO A 105 15.34 -7.06 -1.93
C PRO A 105 14.90 -8.54 -1.99
N PRO A 106 14.62 -9.18 -0.85
CA PRO A 106 14.25 -10.60 -0.82
C PRO A 106 12.88 -10.90 -1.42
N GLN A 107 11.99 -9.90 -1.49
CA GLN A 107 10.60 -10.03 -1.91
C GLN A 107 10.26 -9.06 -3.06
N GLY A 108 11.17 -8.89 -4.01
CA GLY A 108 10.98 -8.00 -5.16
C GLY A 108 11.09 -6.51 -4.82
N GLY A 109 10.96 -5.67 -5.85
CA GLY A 109 11.19 -4.24 -5.76
C GLY A 109 12.66 -3.87 -5.94
N LYS A 110 13.01 -2.61 -5.67
CA LYS A 110 14.40 -2.11 -5.72
C LYS A 110 14.77 -1.28 -4.49
N PRO A 111 16.04 -1.25 -4.07
CA PRO A 111 16.47 -0.45 -2.92
C PRO A 111 16.17 1.04 -3.08
N GLY A 112 15.84 1.70 -1.97
CA GLY A 112 15.60 3.14 -1.92
C GLY A 112 14.38 3.62 -2.71
N TRP A 113 13.44 2.72 -3.02
CA TRP A 113 12.28 3.01 -3.85
C TRP A 113 10.96 2.70 -3.14
N ALA A 114 9.92 3.44 -3.51
CA ALA A 114 8.53 3.17 -3.16
C ALA A 114 7.63 3.52 -4.35
N ALA A 115 6.56 2.75 -4.56
CA ALA A 115 5.55 3.05 -5.59
C ALA A 115 4.69 4.24 -5.14
N PRO A 116 4.14 5.07 -6.04
CA PRO A 116 3.06 5.98 -5.67
C PRO A 116 1.95 5.17 -4.97
N PRO A 117 1.57 5.50 -3.73
CA PRO A 117 0.56 4.73 -3.02
C PRO A 117 -0.83 4.99 -3.62
N SER A 118 -1.67 3.95 -3.74
CA SER A 118 -3.05 4.16 -4.18
C SER A 118 -3.79 5.12 -3.23
N PRO A 119 -4.48 6.16 -3.75
CA PRO A 119 -5.35 7.00 -2.94
C PRO A 119 -6.46 6.22 -2.22
N ARG A 120 -6.74 5.00 -2.66
CA ARG A 120 -7.80 4.16 -2.12
C ARG A 120 -7.43 3.50 -0.80
N ILE A 121 -6.16 3.45 -0.38
CA ILE A 121 -5.72 2.70 0.83
C ILE A 121 -6.58 3.03 2.07
N GLY A 122 -6.69 4.31 2.45
CA GLY A 122 -7.49 4.73 3.60
C GLY A 122 -9.00 4.48 3.42
N PRO A 123 -9.62 5.02 2.34
CA PRO A 123 -11.02 4.79 2.03
C PRO A 123 -11.42 3.30 1.94
N TRP A 124 -10.59 2.47 1.32
CA TRP A 124 -10.85 1.04 1.14
C TRP A 124 -10.62 0.24 2.41
N LEU A 125 -9.70 0.63 3.29
CA LEU A 125 -9.63 0.04 4.63
C LEU A 125 -10.95 0.24 5.40
N ARG A 126 -11.53 1.44 5.34
CA ARG A 126 -12.82 1.74 6.00
C ARG A 126 -13.97 0.98 5.34
N LEU A 127 -13.98 0.89 4.01
CA LEU A 127 -14.97 0.12 3.26
C LEU A 127 -14.86 -1.39 3.57
N LEU A 128 -13.65 -1.94 3.54
CA LEU A 128 -13.34 -3.33 3.87
C LEU A 128 -13.81 -3.67 5.28
N LYS A 129 -13.56 -2.80 6.25
CA LYS A 129 -14.05 -2.98 7.62
C LYS A 129 -15.57 -3.10 7.66
N LYS A 130 -16.29 -2.19 7.01
CA LYS A 130 -17.76 -2.22 6.97
C LYS A 130 -18.29 -3.50 6.31
N ILE A 131 -17.71 -3.92 5.19
CA ILE A 131 -18.10 -5.14 4.47
C ILE A 131 -17.79 -6.38 5.33
N ALA A 132 -16.60 -6.47 5.91
CA ALA A 132 -16.20 -7.60 6.76
C ALA A 132 -17.09 -7.73 8.00
N GLU A 133 -17.50 -6.62 8.60
CA GLU A 133 -18.48 -6.60 9.70
C GLU A 133 -19.86 -7.11 9.24
N SER A 134 -20.38 -6.65 8.10
CA SER A 134 -21.69 -7.12 7.60
C SER A 134 -21.69 -8.57 7.12
N HIS A 135 -20.52 -9.13 6.81
CA HIS A 135 -20.32 -10.53 6.44
C HIS A 135 -19.86 -11.41 7.62
N ASN A 136 -19.89 -10.90 8.86
CA ASN A 136 -19.52 -11.63 10.07
C ASN A 136 -18.08 -12.19 10.09
N LEU A 137 -17.15 -11.55 9.37
CA LEU A 137 -15.73 -11.90 9.45
C LEU A 137 -15.05 -11.27 10.68
N VAL A 138 -15.62 -10.21 11.24
CA VAL A 138 -15.13 -9.56 12.48
C VAL A 138 -15.90 -10.14 13.69
N PRO A 139 -15.23 -10.51 14.80
CA PRO A 139 -13.85 -10.17 15.18
C PRO A 139 -12.80 -11.24 14.84
N GLU A 140 -13.14 -12.25 14.03
CA GLU A 140 -12.18 -13.29 13.66
C GLU A 140 -11.01 -12.67 12.87
N PHE A 141 -11.29 -12.07 11.71
CA PHE A 141 -10.32 -11.36 10.91
C PHE A 141 -10.05 -9.97 11.48
N GLU A 142 -8.77 -9.67 11.70
CA GLU A 142 -8.31 -8.31 11.94
C GLU A 142 -8.30 -7.52 10.61
N ILE A 143 -8.99 -6.38 10.57
CA ILE A 143 -8.97 -5.48 9.40
C ILE A 143 -7.94 -4.38 9.67
N THR A 144 -6.81 -4.39 8.97
CA THR A 144 -5.68 -3.54 9.33
C THR A 144 -4.83 -3.11 8.13
N LEU A 145 -3.93 -2.15 8.36
CA LEU A 145 -2.91 -1.76 7.41
C LEU A 145 -1.62 -2.53 7.69
N GLU A 146 -0.74 -2.56 6.68
CA GLU A 146 0.66 -2.93 6.88
C GLU A 146 1.60 -1.78 6.51
N GLY A 147 2.83 -1.87 7.02
CA GLY A 147 3.92 -0.98 6.65
C GLY A 147 4.27 -1.12 5.16
N THR A 148 4.87 -0.09 4.59
CA THR A 148 5.42 -0.13 3.24
C THR A 148 6.53 -1.18 3.16
N HIS A 149 6.32 -2.20 2.34
CA HIS A 149 7.27 -3.27 2.15
C HIS A 149 7.11 -3.95 0.77
N HIS A 150 8.18 -4.67 0.39
CA HIS A 150 8.31 -5.51 -0.81
C HIS A 150 7.99 -4.85 -2.17
N GLY A 151 8.15 -5.62 -3.26
CA GLY A 151 7.82 -5.22 -4.63
C GLY A 151 6.39 -5.58 -5.05
N PRO A 152 6.08 -5.61 -6.35
CA PRO A 152 6.95 -5.36 -7.49
C PRO A 152 7.25 -3.86 -7.70
N VAL A 153 8.12 -3.53 -8.65
CA VAL A 153 8.36 -2.15 -9.12
C VAL A 153 7.20 -1.70 -10.01
N THR A 154 6.74 -0.47 -9.83
CA THR A 154 5.68 0.16 -10.63
C THR A 154 5.82 1.68 -10.60
N SER A 155 5.29 2.34 -11.64
CA SER A 155 5.26 3.79 -11.81
C SER A 155 3.90 4.41 -11.51
N LYS A 156 2.83 3.61 -11.41
CA LYS A 156 1.45 4.06 -11.17
C LYS A 156 1.02 3.88 -9.72
N PRO A 157 0.02 4.65 -9.25
CA PRO A 157 -0.67 4.41 -7.98
C PRO A 157 -0.93 2.93 -7.74
N THR A 158 -0.47 2.42 -6.59
CA THR A 158 -0.48 0.98 -6.31
C THR A 158 -0.79 0.66 -4.86
N MET A 159 -1.47 -0.46 -4.64
CA MET A 159 -1.64 -1.09 -3.34
C MET A 159 -1.80 -2.60 -3.45
N PHE A 160 -1.58 -3.28 -2.33
CA PHE A 160 -1.92 -4.68 -2.13
C PHE A 160 -3.19 -4.81 -1.27
N LEU A 161 -4.00 -5.80 -1.62
CA LEU A 161 -5.12 -6.32 -0.85
C LEU A 161 -4.80 -7.76 -0.50
N GLU A 162 -4.69 -8.08 0.79
CA GLU A 162 -4.24 -9.40 1.20
C GLU A 162 -5.15 -10.13 2.18
N ILE A 163 -5.18 -11.45 2.03
CA ILE A 163 -5.79 -12.36 2.99
C ILE A 163 -4.66 -13.06 3.74
N GLY A 164 -4.72 -13.00 5.06
CA GLY A 164 -3.74 -13.63 5.94
C GLY A 164 -4.37 -14.49 7.02
N SER A 165 -3.58 -15.26 7.76
CA SER A 165 -2.12 -15.34 7.65
C SER A 165 -1.60 -16.75 7.33
N THR A 166 -2.51 -17.69 7.06
CA THR A 166 -2.19 -19.11 6.83
C THR A 166 -2.96 -19.64 5.63
N GLU A 167 -2.54 -20.80 5.11
CA GLU A 167 -3.17 -21.46 3.97
C GLU A 167 -4.66 -21.74 4.18
N ASP A 168 -5.08 -22.06 5.40
CA ASP A 168 -6.50 -22.26 5.74
C ASP A 168 -7.30 -20.98 5.51
N TYR A 169 -6.76 -19.82 5.90
CA TYR A 169 -7.41 -18.53 5.67
C TYR A 169 -7.33 -18.07 4.22
N TRP A 170 -6.22 -18.33 3.51
CA TRP A 170 -6.07 -17.98 2.10
C TRP A 170 -7.11 -18.69 1.20
N LYS A 171 -7.58 -19.87 1.62
CA LYS A 171 -8.58 -20.67 0.91
C LYS A 171 -10.02 -20.38 1.34
N ARG A 172 -10.24 -19.50 2.31
CA ARG A 172 -11.59 -19.19 2.78
C ARG A 172 -12.39 -18.44 1.72
N GLN A 173 -13.51 -19.03 1.33
CA GLN A 173 -14.37 -18.48 0.29
C GLN A 173 -15.04 -17.17 0.72
N ASP A 174 -15.48 -17.06 1.97
CA ASP A 174 -16.11 -15.85 2.49
C ASP A 174 -15.13 -14.66 2.58
N ALA A 175 -13.87 -14.91 2.94
CA ALA A 175 -12.81 -13.90 2.86
C ALA A 175 -12.55 -13.45 1.40
N ALA A 176 -12.53 -14.39 0.45
CA ALA A 176 -12.38 -14.08 -0.97
C ALA A 176 -13.56 -13.26 -1.52
N GLN A 177 -14.80 -13.58 -1.13
CA GLN A 177 -16.00 -12.84 -1.48
C GLN A 177 -15.98 -11.41 -0.94
N VAL A 178 -15.52 -11.22 0.30
CA VAL A 178 -15.37 -9.88 0.90
C VAL A 178 -14.33 -9.04 0.15
N MET A 179 -13.19 -9.62 -0.23
CA MET A 179 -12.18 -8.92 -1.03
C MET A 179 -12.67 -8.58 -2.45
N ALA A 180 -13.39 -9.50 -3.10
CA ALA A 180 -14.02 -9.24 -4.39
C ALA A 180 -15.07 -8.12 -4.30
N LEU A 181 -15.90 -8.16 -3.26
CA LEU A 181 -16.94 -7.15 -3.03
C LEU A 181 -16.34 -5.78 -2.71
N LEU A 182 -15.22 -5.72 -1.97
CA LEU A 182 -14.46 -4.49 -1.75
C LEU A 182 -14.06 -3.84 -3.08
N VAL A 183 -13.49 -4.62 -4.00
CA VAL A 183 -13.06 -4.12 -5.30
C VAL A 183 -14.26 -3.70 -6.15
N TRP A 184 -15.32 -4.51 -6.16
CA TRP A 184 -16.55 -4.22 -6.89
C TRP A 184 -17.21 -2.91 -6.47
N GLU A 185 -17.42 -2.72 -5.17
CA GLU A 185 -17.99 -1.48 -4.61
C GLU A 185 -16.99 -0.32 -4.71
N GLY A 186 -15.72 -0.58 -4.37
CA GLY A 186 -14.67 0.42 -4.32
C GLY A 186 -14.37 1.06 -5.68
N LEU A 187 -14.46 0.28 -6.77
CA LEU A 187 -14.31 0.77 -8.14
C LEU A 187 -15.63 1.24 -8.78
N GLY A 188 -16.77 1.07 -8.10
CA GLY A 188 -18.08 1.49 -8.62
C GLY A 188 -18.65 0.59 -9.71
N LEU A 189 -18.14 -0.64 -9.88
CA LEU A 189 -18.59 -1.59 -10.91
C LEU A 189 -20.06 -2.01 -10.73
N GLY A 190 -20.60 -1.87 -9.52
CA GLY A 190 -22.02 -2.09 -9.21
C GLY A 190 -22.96 -0.93 -9.55
N GLY A 191 -22.48 0.11 -10.25
CA GLY A 191 -23.24 1.33 -10.56
C GLY A 191 -23.28 2.37 -9.42
N GLY A 192 -22.58 2.11 -8.31
CA GLY A 192 -22.36 3.08 -7.23
C GLY A 192 -21.20 4.03 -7.53
N ALA A 193 -21.06 5.09 -6.73
CA ALA A 193 -19.90 5.97 -6.84
C ALA A 193 -18.62 5.25 -6.36
N ALA A 194 -17.55 5.35 -7.14
CA ALA A 194 -16.25 4.81 -6.76
C ALA A 194 -15.74 5.46 -5.46
N VAL A 195 -15.09 4.66 -4.61
CA VAL A 195 -14.60 5.06 -3.29
C VAL A 195 -13.10 5.31 -3.35
N GLY A 196 -12.65 6.47 -2.87
CA GLY A 196 -11.23 6.81 -2.78
C GLY A 196 -10.62 7.40 -4.06
N THR A 197 -11.43 8.06 -4.90
CA THR A 197 -10.93 8.80 -6.06
C THR A 197 -10.29 10.12 -5.63
N TRP A 198 -9.01 10.33 -5.94
CA TRP A 198 -8.34 11.62 -5.78
C TRP A 198 -8.60 12.53 -6.99
N SER A 199 -8.98 13.78 -6.75
CA SER A 199 -9.35 14.75 -7.78
C SER A 199 -9.05 16.18 -7.32
N ARG A 200 -9.23 17.16 -8.20
CA ARG A 200 -9.09 18.59 -7.86
C ARG A 200 -10.02 19.06 -6.75
N GLU A 201 -11.13 18.35 -6.50
CA GLU A 201 -12.08 18.71 -5.45
C GLU A 201 -11.55 18.37 -4.05
N ASN A 202 -10.62 17.41 -3.97
CA ASN A 202 -10.04 16.93 -2.73
C ASN A 202 -8.52 17.13 -2.66
N ASP A 203 -7.94 17.90 -3.59
CA ASP A 203 -6.50 18.10 -3.74
C ASP A 203 -5.84 18.81 -2.55
N LYS A 204 -6.60 19.39 -1.61
CA LYS A 204 -6.08 20.02 -0.38
C LYS A 204 -6.28 19.18 0.87
N ASN A 205 -6.77 17.95 0.72
CA ASN A 205 -6.96 17.07 1.86
C ASN A 205 -5.63 16.64 2.46
N ARG A 206 -5.70 16.27 3.75
CA ARG A 206 -4.55 15.85 4.52
C ARG A 206 -4.23 14.39 4.23
N VAL A 207 -2.96 14.13 3.95
CA VAL A 207 -2.44 12.80 3.62
C VAL A 207 -1.47 12.37 4.70
N LEU A 208 -1.72 11.22 5.30
CA LEU A 208 -0.89 10.64 6.35
C LEU A 208 0.39 10.04 5.74
N LEU A 209 1.55 10.52 6.22
CA LEU A 209 2.82 9.81 6.14
C LEU A 209 3.13 9.23 7.54
N GLY A 210 3.00 7.92 7.71
CA GLY A 210 3.26 7.25 8.99
C GLY A 210 4.74 6.92 9.15
N ILE A 211 5.32 7.23 10.32
CA ILE A 211 6.71 6.90 10.64
C ILE A 211 6.78 6.24 12.01
N GLY A 212 7.35 5.03 12.05
CA GLY A 212 7.43 4.18 13.23
C GLY A 212 6.32 3.13 13.31
N GLY A 213 6.20 2.52 14.47
CA GLY A 213 5.32 1.38 14.71
C GLY A 213 5.94 0.04 14.31
N GLY A 214 5.22 -1.03 14.63
CA GLY A 214 5.47 -2.36 14.08
C GLY A 214 4.95 -2.45 12.64
N HIS A 215 4.93 -3.67 12.12
CA HIS A 215 4.44 -3.97 10.77
C HIS A 215 2.98 -3.55 10.56
N TYR A 216 2.08 -3.82 11.52
CA TYR A 216 0.65 -3.44 11.44
C TYR A 216 0.32 -2.00 11.89
N ALA A 217 1.34 -1.17 12.13
CA ALA A 217 1.19 0.28 12.34
C ALA A 217 0.01 0.76 13.25
N PRO A 218 -0.22 0.18 14.45
CA PRO A 218 -1.47 0.36 15.20
C PRO A 218 -1.79 1.81 15.61
N ARG A 219 -0.78 2.65 15.88
CA ARG A 219 -1.02 4.07 16.22
C ARG A 219 -1.39 4.92 15.01
N HIS A 220 -1.02 4.48 13.81
CA HIS A 220 -1.45 5.11 12.57
C HIS A 220 -2.90 4.69 12.26
N MET A 221 -3.28 3.45 12.60
CA MET A 221 -4.66 2.97 12.45
C MET A 221 -5.69 3.82 13.22
N ASP A 222 -5.36 4.28 14.43
CA ASP A 222 -6.21 5.20 15.21
C ASP A 222 -6.53 6.50 14.46
N ILE A 223 -5.68 6.89 13.50
CA ILE A 223 -5.88 8.06 12.64
C ILE A 223 -6.66 7.69 11.39
N VAL A 224 -6.24 6.62 10.69
CA VAL A 224 -6.80 6.24 9.38
C VAL A 224 -8.26 5.80 9.45
N LEU A 225 -8.69 5.24 10.58
CA LEU A 225 -10.06 4.78 10.74
C LEU A 225 -11.10 5.90 10.77
N LYS A 226 -10.71 7.17 10.95
CA LYS A 226 -11.66 8.27 10.85
C LYS A 226 -11.83 8.74 9.41
N ASP A 227 -13.03 9.21 9.12
CA ASP A 227 -13.39 9.69 7.79
C ASP A 227 -12.55 10.91 7.38
N GLY A 228 -12.36 11.06 6.06
CA GLY A 228 -11.61 12.16 5.48
C GLY A 228 -10.09 12.00 5.50
N VAL A 229 -9.53 10.98 6.18
CA VAL A 229 -8.09 10.72 6.17
C VAL A 229 -7.67 9.89 4.96
N TRP A 230 -6.68 10.42 4.24
CA TRP A 230 -5.98 9.77 3.15
C TRP A 230 -4.64 9.22 3.65
N VAL A 231 -4.17 8.15 3.02
CA VAL A 231 -3.01 7.39 3.50
C VAL A 231 -1.98 7.30 2.39
N GLY A 232 -0.79 7.83 2.65
CA GLY A 232 0.39 7.62 1.83
C GLY A 232 1.15 6.38 2.30
N HIS A 233 2.46 6.54 2.46
CA HIS A 233 3.31 5.47 2.98
C HIS A 233 3.31 5.37 4.51
N LEU A 234 3.57 4.16 5.01
CA LEU A 234 3.71 3.83 6.42
C LEU A 234 5.07 3.17 6.65
N LEU A 235 6.03 3.91 7.20
CA LEU A 235 7.38 3.41 7.44
C LEU A 235 7.48 2.78 8.83
N SER A 236 7.33 1.47 8.94
CA SER A 236 7.58 0.73 10.18
C SER A 236 8.99 0.97 10.72
N GLY A 237 9.21 0.73 12.02
CA GLY A 237 10.49 1.01 12.66
C GLY A 237 11.71 0.33 12.00
N TYR A 238 11.54 -0.88 11.47
CA TYR A 238 12.61 -1.58 10.73
C TYR A 238 12.96 -0.90 9.39
N SER A 239 12.04 -0.13 8.81
CA SER A 239 12.26 0.65 7.59
C SER A 239 12.92 2.01 7.85
N ILE A 240 13.24 2.33 9.11
CA ILE A 240 13.95 3.55 9.53
C ILE A 240 15.26 3.15 10.22
N PRO A 241 16.22 2.49 9.53
CA PRO A 241 17.47 2.08 10.14
C PRO A 241 18.34 3.31 10.44
N MET A 242 18.66 3.47 11.72
CA MET A 242 19.51 4.55 12.24
C MET A 242 20.66 3.92 13.01
N GLU A 243 21.88 4.28 12.65
CA GLU A 243 23.07 3.87 13.38
C GLU A 243 23.32 4.84 14.54
N ASP A 244 23.88 4.33 15.65
CA ASP A 244 24.20 5.18 16.79
C ASP A 244 25.21 6.27 16.37
N PRO A 245 24.99 7.54 16.78
CA PRO A 245 25.83 8.64 16.33
C PRO A 245 27.27 8.49 16.82
N VAL A 246 28.21 8.43 15.87
CA VAL A 246 29.65 8.50 16.14
C VAL A 246 30.06 9.97 16.19
N GLN A 247 30.96 10.36 17.10
CA GLN A 247 31.52 11.71 17.09
C GLN A 247 32.37 11.88 15.81
N SER A 248 31.99 12.81 14.93
CA SER A 248 32.86 13.21 13.81
C SER A 248 34.04 14.03 14.35
N LYS A 249 35.24 13.78 13.83
CA LYS A 249 36.46 14.51 14.22
C LYS A 249 36.51 15.95 13.71
N GLU A 250 35.62 16.32 12.79
CA GLU A 250 35.53 17.65 12.19
C GLU A 250 34.19 18.29 12.57
N GLY A 251 34.22 19.24 13.51
CA GLY A 251 33.04 19.97 13.96
C GLY A 251 32.11 19.16 14.86
N ASN A 252 31.51 19.85 15.84
CA ASN A 252 30.71 19.27 16.92
C ASN A 252 29.32 18.73 16.46
N THR A 253 29.23 18.14 15.27
CA THR A 253 28.01 17.65 14.64
C THR A 253 27.90 16.14 14.76
N LYS A 254 26.90 15.65 15.49
CA LYS A 254 26.56 14.22 15.53
C LYS A 254 25.93 13.82 14.19
N VAL A 255 26.68 13.18 13.32
CA VAL A 255 26.13 12.55 12.11
C VAL A 255 25.48 11.23 12.51
N ILE A 256 24.22 11.04 12.12
CA ILE A 256 23.47 9.80 12.34
C ILE A 256 23.39 9.07 11.00
N ASN A 257 24.18 8.01 10.89
CA ASN A 257 24.23 7.16 9.70
C ASN A 257 22.99 6.25 9.59
N GLY A 258 22.95 5.45 8.52
CA GLY A 258 21.81 4.63 8.13
C GLY A 258 21.01 5.22 6.98
N THR A 259 20.02 4.49 6.49
CA THR A 259 19.20 4.86 5.31
C THR A 259 17.88 5.52 5.70
N TRP A 260 17.66 5.86 6.97
CA TRP A 260 16.42 6.48 7.44
C TRP A 260 16.01 7.77 6.67
N ARG A 261 16.98 8.64 6.32
CA ARG A 261 16.70 9.85 5.52
C ARG A 261 16.22 9.49 4.11
N GLN A 262 16.89 8.53 3.47
CA GLN A 262 16.49 8.00 2.17
C GLN A 262 15.09 7.40 2.23
N ALA A 263 14.80 6.60 3.26
CA ALA A 263 13.52 5.92 3.37
C ALA A 263 12.36 6.92 3.51
N ILE A 264 12.52 7.93 4.37
CA ILE A 264 11.54 9.02 4.55
C ILE A 264 11.37 9.80 3.24
N LYS A 265 12.47 10.13 2.56
CA LYS A 265 12.43 10.88 1.30
C LYS A 265 11.69 10.12 0.20
N ALA A 266 12.04 8.85 -0.02
CA ALA A 266 11.40 8.00 -1.03
C ALA A 266 9.89 7.88 -0.77
N ALA A 267 9.50 7.62 0.48
CA ALA A 267 8.10 7.53 0.88
C ALA A 267 7.34 8.86 0.71
N PHE A 268 7.95 9.99 1.10
CA PHE A 268 7.34 11.30 0.95
C PHE A 268 7.15 11.68 -0.52
N GLU A 269 8.18 11.48 -1.35
CA GLU A 269 8.15 11.81 -2.78
C GLU A 269 7.11 10.96 -3.52
N ALA A 270 7.07 9.64 -3.25
CA ALA A 270 6.06 8.75 -3.82
C ALA A 270 4.63 9.15 -3.38
N THR A 271 4.44 9.49 -2.10
CA THR A 271 3.15 10.00 -1.60
C THR A 271 2.76 11.28 -2.33
N ARG A 272 3.69 12.23 -2.52
CA ARG A 272 3.42 13.48 -3.23
C ARG A 272 3.04 13.28 -4.70
N LEU A 273 3.58 12.25 -5.35
CA LEU A 273 3.19 11.89 -6.71
C LEU A 273 1.75 11.36 -6.79
N ALA A 274 1.33 10.54 -5.83
CA ALA A 274 -0.04 10.00 -5.78
C ALA A 274 -1.10 11.03 -5.37
N PHE A 275 -0.70 12.05 -4.60
CA PHE A 275 -1.60 13.06 -4.05
C PHE A 275 -1.20 14.47 -4.51
N PRO A 276 -1.29 14.79 -5.81
CA PRO A 276 -0.98 16.12 -6.31
C PRO A 276 -1.84 17.17 -5.61
N GLY A 277 -1.19 18.20 -5.06
CA GLY A 277 -1.82 19.27 -4.26
C GLY A 277 -1.94 18.96 -2.77
N GLY A 278 -1.90 17.69 -2.36
CA GLY A 278 -2.27 17.24 -1.02
C GLY A 278 -1.36 17.78 0.09
N GLU A 279 -1.94 18.07 1.26
CA GLU A 279 -1.17 18.44 2.45
C GLU A 279 -0.64 17.16 3.13
N ILE A 280 0.58 16.75 2.80
CA ILE A 280 1.21 15.60 3.44
C ILE A 280 1.68 15.96 4.85
N ILE A 281 1.16 15.25 5.84
CA ILE A 281 1.48 15.44 7.26
C ILE A 281 2.10 14.14 7.79
N ALA A 282 3.31 14.25 8.33
CA ALA A 282 3.99 13.16 9.00
C ALA A 282 3.42 12.95 10.40
N HIS A 283 3.00 11.73 10.71
CA HIS A 283 2.72 11.29 12.07
C HIS A 283 3.85 10.38 12.56
N LEU A 284 4.40 10.67 13.73
CA LEU A 284 5.49 9.88 14.33
C LEU A 284 4.96 9.03 15.48
N ASP A 285 5.14 7.70 15.40
CA ASP A 285 4.95 6.81 16.54
C ASP A 285 6.02 7.09 17.60
N GLN A 286 5.63 7.90 18.60
CA GLN A 286 6.51 8.36 19.67
C GLN A 286 7.12 7.25 20.51
N LYS A 287 6.53 6.04 20.53
CA LYS A 287 7.00 4.91 21.33
C LYS A 287 7.97 4.01 20.57
N SER A 288 8.15 4.21 19.26
CA SER A 288 9.04 3.38 18.44
C SER A 288 10.50 3.82 18.45
N PHE A 289 10.80 5.01 18.97
CA PHE A 289 12.10 5.66 18.79
C PHE A 289 12.65 6.22 20.10
N LYS A 290 13.96 6.09 20.30
CA LYS A 290 14.71 6.80 21.35
C LYS A 290 14.61 8.31 21.13
N SER A 291 14.75 9.11 22.19
CA SER A 291 14.64 10.59 22.11
C SER A 291 15.56 11.20 21.05
N TRP A 292 16.79 10.69 20.90
CA TRP A 292 17.72 11.20 19.88
C TRP A 292 17.29 10.86 18.46
N GLN A 293 16.71 9.68 18.22
CA GLN A 293 16.16 9.28 16.92
C GLN A 293 14.99 10.19 16.53
N LYS A 294 14.09 10.45 17.48
CA LYS A 294 12.96 11.36 17.28
C LYS A 294 13.40 12.76 16.90
N ASN A 295 14.37 13.31 17.62
CA ASN A 295 14.91 14.64 17.32
C ASN A 295 15.55 14.70 15.93
N ALA A 296 16.27 13.66 15.53
CA ALA A 296 16.87 13.58 14.20
C ALA A 296 15.82 13.46 13.09
N ILE A 297 14.80 12.63 13.28
CA ILE A 297 13.67 12.49 12.34
C ILE A 297 12.93 13.82 12.21
N ILE A 298 12.53 14.44 13.32
CA ILE A 298 11.81 15.73 13.31
C ILE A 298 12.67 16.83 12.67
N GLY A 299 13.97 16.88 12.98
CA GLY A 299 14.91 17.82 12.37
C GLY A 299 14.97 17.66 10.85
N PHE A 300 15.12 16.42 10.37
CA PHE A 300 15.13 16.15 8.93
C PHE A 300 13.79 16.47 8.25
N LEU A 301 12.66 16.13 8.87
CA LEU A 301 11.34 16.50 8.34
C LEU A 301 11.22 18.02 8.19
N GLY A 302 11.72 18.79 9.17
CA GLY A 302 11.82 20.25 9.09
C GLY A 302 12.71 20.73 7.93
N GLU A 303 13.90 20.13 7.75
CA GLU A 303 14.79 20.43 6.62
C GLU A 303 14.13 20.18 5.26
N GLN A 304 13.25 19.18 5.17
CA GLN A 304 12.49 18.83 3.96
C GLN A 304 11.16 19.60 3.83
N ASN A 305 10.84 20.52 4.74
CA ASN A 305 9.55 21.22 4.83
C ASN A 305 8.34 20.29 4.93
N ILE A 306 8.49 19.15 5.60
CA ILE A 306 7.42 18.19 5.86
C ILE A 306 6.81 18.50 7.23
N LYS A 307 5.51 18.80 7.25
CA LYS A 307 4.78 19.10 8.49
C LYS A 307 4.70 17.86 9.37
N VAL A 308 4.96 18.01 10.67
CA VAL A 308 4.75 16.96 11.67
C VAL A 308 3.46 17.25 12.43
N GLY A 309 2.52 16.31 12.39
CA GLY A 309 1.21 16.43 13.04
C GLY A 309 1.03 15.49 14.21
N LYS A 310 0.13 15.87 15.12
CA LYS A 310 -0.51 15.02 16.13
C LYS A 310 -1.73 14.34 15.51
N PRO A 311 -2.28 13.28 16.13
CA PRO A 311 -3.49 12.62 15.63
C PRO A 311 -4.64 13.58 15.30
N ASN A 312 -4.89 14.61 16.12
CA ASN A 312 -5.97 15.57 15.89
C ASN A 312 -5.75 16.51 14.70
N ASP A 313 -4.51 16.63 14.20
CA ASP A 313 -4.21 17.50 13.06
C ASP A 313 -4.68 16.90 11.73
N PHE A 314 -5.22 15.68 11.73
CA PHE A 314 -5.71 14.98 10.54
C PHE A 314 -7.22 15.15 10.31
N PHE A 315 -7.95 15.73 11.27
CA PHE A 315 -9.41 15.93 11.21
C PHE A 315 -9.81 17.40 11.36
#